data_AF-A0A848D6Y8-F1
#
_entry.id   AF-A0A848D6Y8-F1
#
_cell.length_a   1.000
_cell.length_b   1.000
_cell.length_c   1.000
_cell.angle_alpha   90.00
_cell.angle_beta   90.00
_cell.angle_gamma   90.00
#
_symmetry.space_group_name_H-M   'P 1'
#
loop_
_entity.id
_entity.type
_entity.pdbx_description
1 polymer ?
#
loop_
_entity_poly.entity_id
_entity_poly.type
_entity_poly.pdbx_seq_one_letter_code
_entity_poly.pdbx_strand_id
1 'polypeptide(L)'
;MKSKTLYIGLAVVAIGLLVVGIVVFTSGGDLLEKPEVSDQEQAANESVVDDETLRENHDDSAIPVAQMVTPNEDELLGRYEKSDRSFERAEIGDMIVYGHQRKIDDAIVAGDRIVYQFDKDTKELKKKIIHWRDDLPEHLPPVIPKEHAESLVRGKVQFTTLYFILPDTPVFPIDPTPRNPCWVVRSIDENGNIIITIIDAVEGKMLGYGVPPPFTGFSLSGPMNTTNCSGVWSNWYQNAESWFNTMGYPTEAVVYPNEAKVKSHIQSYDAAMFYELAHGGSDYFENDCIGTITANEIDSWIEDYPKMPFTFLGSCNGTCDAGPSTLSYEFRKGSTEDTVTVGYCGMDEPPCNGSTCWVVTVKWQDAMFDYMSQGWTVKDAFDQACRDYRQCYNETAGIRCVRFAGDPNLKVVPIVERIQKVSLEHAVDNTDL
;
A
#
# COMPACT_ATOMS: atom_id res chain seq x y z
N MET A 1 30.38 45.13 -36.55
CA MET A 1 30.51 44.95 -38.02
C MET A 1 30.48 43.47 -38.33
N LYS A 2 29.60 43.08 -39.26
CA LYS A 2 29.36 41.72 -39.74
C LYS A 2 30.58 41.13 -40.45
N SER A 3 30.84 39.84 -40.29
CA SER A 3 31.16 38.95 -41.42
C SER A 3 31.04 37.47 -41.00
N LYS A 4 30.41 36.67 -41.87
CA LYS A 4 30.17 35.23 -41.80
C LYS A 4 31.12 34.52 -42.76
N THR A 5 31.64 33.33 -42.41
CA THR A 5 31.98 32.21 -43.32
C THR A 5 32.18 30.94 -42.47
N LEU A 6 31.23 30.01 -42.36
CA LEU A 6 30.99 28.79 -43.16
C LEU A 6 32.24 27.94 -43.49
N TYR A 7 32.34 26.74 -42.90
CA TYR A 7 33.02 25.59 -43.50
C TYR A 7 32.24 24.30 -43.25
N ILE A 8 32.03 23.59 -44.36
CA ILE A 8 31.39 22.29 -44.52
C ILE A 8 32.44 21.20 -44.30
N GLY A 9 32.07 20.10 -43.63
CA GLY A 9 32.91 18.92 -43.47
C GLY A 9 32.05 17.65 -43.45
N LEU A 10 31.73 17.17 -44.64
CA LEU A 10 31.04 15.91 -44.93
C LEU A 10 32.07 14.77 -44.92
N ALA A 11 31.81 13.67 -44.21
CA ALA A 11 32.57 12.43 -44.34
C ALA A 11 31.60 11.26 -44.55
N VAL A 12 31.75 10.61 -45.71
CA VAL A 12 31.03 9.42 -46.19
C VAL A 12 32.10 8.35 -46.47
N VAL A 13 31.65 7.08 -46.48
CA VAL A 13 32.34 5.85 -46.94
C VAL A 13 33.13 5.14 -45.80
N ALA A 14 32.97 3.84 -45.50
CA ALA A 14 32.72 2.70 -46.37
C ALA A 14 31.98 1.51 -45.68
N ILE A 15 31.30 0.77 -46.54
CA ILE A 15 30.70 -0.56 -46.37
C ILE A 15 31.79 -1.64 -46.25
N GLY A 16 31.55 -2.66 -45.41
CA GLY A 16 32.26 -3.93 -45.42
C GLY A 16 31.31 -5.07 -45.05
N LEU A 17 30.81 -5.77 -46.06
CA LEU A 17 30.09 -7.04 -45.96
C LEU A 17 31.07 -8.21 -45.85
N LEU A 18 30.55 -9.33 -45.31
CA LEU A 18 30.68 -10.72 -45.79
C LEU A 18 31.58 -11.73 -45.03
N VAL A 19 30.93 -12.84 -44.63
CA VAL A 19 31.32 -14.28 -44.71
C VAL A 19 31.32 -15.09 -43.40
N VAL A 20 30.27 -15.93 -43.30
CA VAL A 20 30.23 -17.39 -43.02
C VAL A 20 31.01 -17.99 -41.85
N GLY A 21 30.27 -18.74 -41.02
CA GLY A 21 30.83 -19.73 -40.09
C GLY A 21 29.77 -20.66 -39.50
N ILE A 22 29.16 -21.51 -40.33
CA ILE A 22 28.41 -22.70 -39.90
C ILE A 22 29.43 -23.71 -39.33
N VAL A 23 29.26 -24.15 -38.09
CA VAL A 23 29.90 -25.38 -37.58
C VAL A 23 28.80 -26.39 -37.26
N VAL A 24 28.78 -27.41 -38.11
CA VAL A 24 28.12 -28.69 -37.94
C VAL A 24 28.91 -29.50 -36.90
N PHE A 25 28.23 -30.05 -35.90
CA PHE A 25 28.69 -31.26 -35.23
C PHE A 25 27.73 -32.41 -35.56
N THR A 26 28.25 -33.37 -36.31
CA THR A 26 27.69 -34.69 -36.56
C THR A 26 28.47 -35.72 -35.77
N SER A 27 27.75 -36.53 -34.99
CA SER A 27 28.00 -37.97 -34.73
C SER A 27 26.89 -38.41 -33.77
N GLY A 28 25.97 -39.35 -34.04
CA GLY A 28 26.03 -40.53 -34.90
C GLY A 28 25.81 -41.75 -34.02
N GLY A 29 24.69 -42.47 -34.23
CA GLY A 29 24.33 -43.73 -33.57
C GLY A 29 22.85 -43.75 -33.12
N ASP A 30 21.87 -44.09 -33.98
CA ASP A 30 21.32 -45.44 -34.22
C ASP A 30 20.91 -46.15 -32.89
N LEU A 31 19.69 -46.65 -32.66
CA LEU A 31 18.73 -47.35 -33.53
C LEU A 31 17.32 -47.39 -32.87
N LEU A 32 16.31 -47.36 -33.74
CA LEU A 32 14.98 -48.01 -33.70
C LEU A 32 14.54 -48.74 -32.41
N GLU A 33 13.38 -48.36 -31.85
CA GLU A 33 12.13 -49.16 -31.88
C GLU A 33 10.99 -48.45 -31.11
N LYS A 34 9.90 -48.17 -31.82
CA LYS A 34 8.52 -48.15 -31.29
C LYS A 34 7.90 -49.49 -31.72
N PRO A 35 6.99 -50.13 -30.96
CA PRO A 35 5.60 -49.61 -30.86
C PRO A 35 4.90 -49.91 -29.50
N GLU A 36 4.02 -49.02 -29.04
CA GLU A 36 2.55 -49.15 -28.98
C GLU A 36 1.96 -49.82 -27.72
N VAL A 37 1.00 -49.07 -27.13
CA VAL A 37 -0.27 -49.49 -26.53
C VAL A 37 -0.21 -50.24 -25.19
N SER A 38 -0.85 -49.67 -24.16
CA SER A 38 -2.04 -50.24 -23.51
C SER A 38 -2.44 -49.44 -22.27
N ASP A 39 -3.73 -49.13 -22.20
CA ASP A 39 -4.47 -48.69 -21.02
C ASP A 39 -4.38 -49.71 -19.88
N GLN A 40 -4.36 -49.24 -18.62
CA GLN A 40 -5.26 -49.73 -17.55
C GLN A 40 -5.10 -48.99 -16.21
N GLU A 41 -6.24 -48.50 -15.75
CA GLU A 41 -6.76 -48.37 -14.37
C GLU A 41 -6.09 -49.17 -13.23
N GLN A 42 -5.99 -48.50 -12.07
CA GLN A 42 -6.34 -48.90 -10.68
C GLN A 42 -5.29 -48.34 -9.69
N ALA A 43 -5.65 -47.35 -8.86
CA ALA A 43 -6.42 -47.41 -7.61
C ALA A 43 -5.53 -47.60 -6.36
N ALA A 44 -5.66 -46.60 -5.47
CA ALA A 44 -5.56 -46.63 -4.01
C ALA A 44 -4.30 -47.16 -3.29
N ASN A 45 -3.65 -46.27 -2.53
CA ASN A 45 -3.37 -46.37 -1.08
C ASN A 45 -2.61 -45.09 -0.68
N GLU A 46 -3.18 -44.19 0.11
CA GLU A 46 -3.35 -44.27 1.57
C GLU A 46 -1.99 -44.34 2.30
N SER A 47 -1.53 -43.17 2.78
CA SER A 47 -0.88 -43.09 4.09
C SER A 47 -1.08 -41.68 4.66
N VAL A 48 -2.05 -41.63 5.59
CA VAL A 48 -2.21 -40.61 6.62
C VAL A 48 -0.92 -40.55 7.43
N VAL A 49 -0.37 -39.36 7.61
CA VAL A 49 0.55 -39.05 8.71
C VAL A 49 0.03 -37.78 9.36
N ASP A 50 -0.51 -37.99 10.56
CA ASP A 50 -0.81 -36.96 11.55
C ASP A 50 0.44 -36.14 11.86
N ASP A 51 0.33 -34.82 11.80
CA ASP A 51 1.23 -33.90 12.50
C ASP A 51 0.39 -32.78 13.14
N GLU A 52 -0.48 -33.20 14.05
CA GLU A 52 -0.89 -32.36 15.18
C GLU A 52 0.28 -32.35 16.17
N THR A 53 1.06 -31.27 16.20
CA THR A 53 1.51 -30.60 17.43
C THR A 53 2.37 -29.39 17.10
N LEU A 54 2.23 -28.34 17.91
CA LEU A 54 3.00 -27.07 17.92
C LEU A 54 2.43 -25.91 17.09
N ARG A 55 1.28 -25.40 17.53
CA ARG A 55 0.99 -23.96 17.49
C ARG A 55 0.07 -23.58 18.66
N GLU A 56 0.67 -23.51 19.84
CA GLU A 56 0.08 -22.81 20.98
C GLU A 56 0.97 -21.62 21.34
N ASN A 57 0.29 -20.48 21.49
CA ASN A 57 0.69 -19.28 22.25
C ASN A 57 1.61 -18.26 21.56
N HIS A 58 0.97 -17.33 20.86
CA HIS A 58 1.06 -15.88 21.15
C HIS A 58 -0.01 -15.13 20.36
N ASP A 59 -1.22 -15.06 20.92
CA ASP A 59 -2.30 -14.18 20.44
C ASP A 59 -2.51 -13.10 21.51
N ASP A 60 -1.81 -11.97 21.36
CA ASP A 60 -1.88 -10.83 22.29
C ASP A 60 -2.11 -9.50 21.54
N SER A 61 -2.79 -9.56 20.40
CA SER A 61 -3.32 -8.37 19.73
C SER A 61 -4.74 -8.58 19.20
N ALA A 62 -5.53 -9.36 19.95
CA ALA A 62 -6.97 -9.43 19.74
C ALA A 62 -7.54 -8.02 19.96
N ILE A 63 -7.91 -7.36 18.86
CA ILE A 63 -8.73 -6.15 18.89
C ILE A 63 -9.92 -6.48 19.79
N PRO A 64 -10.17 -5.71 20.86
CA PRO A 64 -11.24 -6.02 21.80
C PRO A 64 -12.55 -6.14 21.01
N VAL A 65 -13.12 -7.34 20.98
CA VAL A 65 -14.37 -7.61 20.29
C VAL A 65 -15.44 -6.73 20.92
N ALA A 66 -15.99 -5.81 20.14
CA ALA A 66 -16.97 -4.89 20.64
C ALA A 66 -18.24 -5.64 21.07
N GLN A 67 -18.72 -5.36 22.28
CA GLN A 67 -19.89 -6.04 22.83
C GLN A 67 -21.13 -5.17 22.62
N MET A 68 -22.17 -5.72 21.99
CA MET A 68 -23.47 -5.04 21.92
C MET A 68 -24.19 -5.15 23.27
N VAL A 69 -24.66 -4.03 23.80
CA VAL A 69 -25.43 -3.95 25.05
C VAL A 69 -26.65 -3.05 24.88
N THR A 70 -27.65 -3.22 25.73
CA THR A 70 -28.72 -2.23 25.90
C THR A 70 -28.57 -1.50 27.23
N PRO A 71 -29.12 -0.27 27.37
CA PRO A 71 -29.09 0.47 28.62
C PRO A 71 -29.76 -0.26 29.81
N ASN A 72 -30.70 -1.17 29.55
CA ASN A 72 -31.32 -1.96 30.62
C ASN A 72 -30.44 -3.13 31.09
N GLU A 73 -29.54 -3.62 30.23
CA GLU A 73 -28.63 -4.73 30.53
C GLU A 73 -27.31 -4.24 31.13
N ASP A 74 -26.88 -3.02 30.79
CA ASP A 74 -25.66 -2.40 31.30
C ASP A 74 -26.00 -1.29 32.31
N GLU A 75 -25.73 -1.54 33.59
CA GLU A 75 -26.06 -0.62 34.68
C GLU A 75 -25.39 0.75 34.52
N LEU A 76 -24.17 0.81 33.95
CA LEU A 76 -23.43 2.04 33.79
C LEU A 76 -24.09 2.94 32.74
N LEU A 77 -24.40 2.37 31.56
CA LEU A 77 -25.11 3.08 30.50
C LEU A 77 -26.55 3.42 30.92
N GLY A 78 -27.24 2.49 31.58
CA GLY A 78 -28.63 2.60 32.04
C GLY A 78 -28.90 3.75 32.99
N ARG A 79 -27.87 4.29 33.65
CA ARG A 79 -28.00 5.51 34.46
C ARG A 79 -28.29 6.76 33.63
N TYR A 80 -27.83 6.82 32.38
CA TYR A 80 -27.85 8.02 31.53
C TYR A 80 -28.67 7.90 30.25
N GLU A 81 -28.85 6.68 29.77
CA GLU A 81 -29.66 6.37 28.60
C GLU A 81 -30.86 5.52 29.02
N LYS A 82 -32.05 5.87 28.54
CA LYS A 82 -33.31 5.20 28.90
C LYS A 82 -34.04 4.59 27.71
N SER A 83 -33.50 4.77 26.50
CA SER A 83 -34.02 4.08 25.32
C SER A 83 -33.67 2.59 25.34
N ASP A 84 -34.36 1.86 24.50
CA ASP A 84 -34.15 0.44 24.19
C ASP A 84 -33.10 0.21 23.08
N ARG A 85 -32.38 1.28 22.68
CA ARG A 85 -31.37 1.21 21.61
C ARG A 85 -30.20 0.33 22.05
N SER A 86 -29.67 -0.41 21.08
CA SER A 86 -28.44 -1.17 21.28
C SER A 86 -27.21 -0.27 21.03
N PHE A 87 -26.22 -0.39 21.91
CA PHE A 87 -24.95 0.34 21.87
C PHE A 87 -23.81 -0.65 21.73
N GLU A 88 -22.83 -0.27 20.93
CA GLU A 88 -21.52 -0.92 20.90
C GLU A 88 -20.70 -0.44 22.10
N ARG A 89 -20.33 -1.36 22.98
CA ARG A 89 -19.46 -1.11 24.13
C ARG A 89 -18.03 -1.54 23.79
N ALA A 90 -17.10 -0.63 23.99
CA ALA A 90 -15.67 -0.87 23.86
C ALA A 90 -14.90 -0.29 25.05
N GLU A 91 -13.79 -0.93 25.43
CA GLU A 91 -12.82 -0.36 26.36
C GLU A 91 -11.63 0.15 25.57
N ILE A 92 -11.39 1.45 25.62
CA ILE A 92 -10.36 2.14 24.83
C ILE A 92 -9.48 2.90 25.82
N GLY A 93 -8.29 2.37 26.10
CA GLY A 93 -7.38 2.92 27.11
C GLY A 93 -8.01 2.93 28.50
N ASP A 94 -8.06 4.11 29.12
CA ASP A 94 -8.66 4.40 30.43
C ASP A 94 -10.17 4.72 30.34
N MET A 95 -10.79 4.49 29.19
CA MET A 95 -12.21 4.81 28.96
C MET A 95 -13.06 3.59 28.62
N ILE A 96 -14.31 3.61 29.06
CA ILE A 96 -15.38 2.76 28.56
C ILE A 96 -16.25 3.62 27.64
N VAL A 97 -16.34 3.23 26.37
CA VAL A 97 -17.07 3.97 25.35
C VAL A 97 -18.29 3.17 24.91
N TYR A 98 -19.44 3.84 24.87
CA TYR A 98 -20.67 3.30 24.31
C TYR A 98 -21.05 4.14 23.09
N GLY A 99 -21.13 3.50 21.92
CA GLY A 99 -21.49 4.14 20.66
C GLY A 99 -22.80 3.58 20.09
N HIS A 100 -23.68 4.45 19.64
CA HIS A 100 -24.85 4.08 18.83
C HIS A 100 -24.84 4.92 17.56
N GLN A 101 -24.68 4.25 16.42
CA GLN A 101 -24.79 4.84 15.10
C GLN A 101 -26.25 4.77 14.64
N ARG A 102 -26.85 5.91 14.29
CA ARG A 102 -28.24 5.92 13.80
C ARG A 102 -28.35 5.12 12.52
N LYS A 103 -29.41 4.32 12.46
CA LYS A 103 -29.95 3.77 11.21
C LYS A 103 -31.43 4.15 11.08
N ILE A 104 -31.87 4.39 9.85
CA ILE A 104 -33.27 4.46 9.48
C ILE A 104 -33.49 3.25 8.58
N ASP A 105 -34.22 2.26 9.11
CA ASP A 105 -34.25 0.89 8.59
C ASP A 105 -32.80 0.38 8.37
N ASP A 106 -32.38 0.15 7.12
CA ASP A 106 -31.04 -0.34 6.78
C ASP A 106 -30.03 0.78 6.42
N ALA A 107 -30.47 2.04 6.29
CA ALA A 107 -29.57 3.14 5.92
C ALA A 107 -28.86 3.73 7.12
N ILE A 108 -27.54 3.89 7.02
CA ILE A 108 -26.73 4.60 8.01
C ILE A 108 -26.94 6.10 7.83
N VAL A 109 -27.27 6.81 8.91
CA VAL A 109 -27.31 8.28 8.86
C VAL A 109 -25.93 8.83 9.21
N ALA A 110 -25.18 9.31 8.22
CA ALA A 110 -23.82 9.76 8.42
C ALA A 110 -23.75 10.89 9.46
N GLY A 111 -22.87 10.73 10.45
CA GLY A 111 -22.68 11.70 11.53
C GLY A 111 -23.69 11.58 12.69
N ASP A 112 -24.89 11.03 12.46
CA ASP A 112 -25.90 10.87 13.51
C ASP A 112 -25.51 9.75 14.48
N ARG A 113 -25.13 10.12 15.69
CA ARG A 113 -24.64 9.17 16.69
C ARG A 113 -24.92 9.64 18.11
N ILE A 114 -24.98 8.66 19.00
CA ILE A 114 -24.93 8.86 20.45
C ILE A 114 -23.64 8.22 20.95
N VAL A 115 -22.83 8.97 21.68
CA VAL A 115 -21.60 8.47 22.28
C VAL A 115 -21.57 8.85 23.76
N TYR A 116 -21.38 7.86 24.62
CA TYR A 116 -21.06 8.05 26.03
C TYR A 116 -19.63 7.58 26.29
N GLN A 117 -18.85 8.37 27.02
CA GLN A 117 -17.49 8.01 27.42
C GLN A 117 -17.39 8.13 28.94
N PHE A 118 -17.05 7.02 29.58
CA PHE A 118 -16.87 6.90 31.01
C PHE A 118 -15.43 6.64 31.33
N ASP A 119 -14.95 7.16 32.45
CA ASP A 119 -13.68 6.74 33.02
C ASP A 119 -13.78 5.30 33.51
N LYS A 120 -12.79 4.49 33.17
CA LYS A 120 -12.83 3.04 33.37
C LYS A 120 -12.79 2.65 34.84
N ASP A 121 -12.12 3.42 35.69
CA ASP A 121 -11.91 3.06 37.09
C ASP A 121 -13.01 3.66 37.99
N THR A 122 -13.27 4.95 37.83
CA THR A 122 -14.25 5.70 38.61
C THR A 122 -15.69 5.48 38.13
N LYS A 123 -15.86 5.03 36.88
CA LYS A 123 -17.16 4.90 36.20
C LYS A 123 -17.90 6.24 36.06
N GLU A 124 -17.21 7.36 36.20
CA GLU A 124 -17.79 8.69 36.00
C GLU A 124 -17.98 9.00 34.52
N LEU A 125 -19.11 9.60 34.16
CA LEU A 125 -19.35 10.08 32.79
C LEU A 125 -18.45 11.29 32.51
N LYS A 126 -17.54 11.15 31.55
CA LYS A 126 -16.64 12.23 31.13
C LYS A 126 -17.17 12.99 29.92
N LYS A 127 -17.81 12.30 28.98
CA LYS A 127 -18.31 12.93 27.76
C LYS A 127 -19.60 12.28 27.28
N LYS A 128 -20.54 13.13 26.82
CA LYS A 128 -21.76 12.73 26.13
C LYS A 128 -21.87 13.52 24.84
N ILE A 129 -22.02 12.83 23.72
CA ILE A 129 -22.25 13.41 22.40
C ILE A 129 -23.59 12.86 21.92
N ILE A 130 -24.53 13.76 21.61
CA ILE A 130 -25.74 13.42 20.86
C ILE A 130 -25.73 14.31 19.63
N HIS A 131 -25.64 13.70 18.47
CA HIS A 131 -25.84 14.38 17.19
C HIS A 131 -26.95 13.64 16.46
N TRP A 132 -28.08 14.31 16.27
CA TRP A 132 -29.26 13.73 15.64
C TRP A 132 -29.89 14.76 14.73
N ARG A 133 -30.09 14.39 13.48
CA ARG A 133 -30.81 15.19 12.50
C ARG A 133 -32.31 15.00 12.63
N ASP A 134 -33.07 16.09 12.56
CA ASP A 134 -34.53 16.08 12.59
C ASP A 134 -35.15 16.23 11.20
N ASP A 135 -34.33 16.49 10.17
CA ASP A 135 -34.76 16.68 8.78
C ASP A 135 -34.95 15.37 7.99
N LEU A 136 -34.83 14.22 8.64
CA LEU A 136 -34.85 12.89 8.02
C LEU A 136 -36.18 12.16 8.25
N PRO A 137 -36.60 11.29 7.31
CA PRO A 137 -37.84 10.55 7.45
C PRO A 137 -37.75 9.49 8.56
N GLU A 138 -38.91 9.01 9.03
CA GLU A 138 -38.98 7.93 10.01
C GLU A 138 -38.62 6.57 9.41
N HIS A 139 -38.90 6.38 8.11
CA HIS A 139 -38.62 5.17 7.34
C HIS A 139 -38.02 5.52 5.97
N LEU A 140 -37.35 4.55 5.36
CA LEU A 140 -36.81 4.70 4.03
C LEU A 140 -37.93 4.84 2.99
N PRO A 141 -37.78 5.76 2.01
CA PRO A 141 -38.57 5.70 0.80
C PRO A 141 -38.27 4.40 0.04
N PRO A 142 -39.10 4.01 -0.96
CA PRO A 142 -38.75 2.92 -1.86
C PRO A 142 -37.40 3.19 -2.53
N VAL A 143 -36.44 2.28 -2.33
CA VAL A 143 -35.10 2.36 -2.90
C VAL A 143 -34.87 1.27 -3.94
N ILE A 144 -34.00 1.53 -4.91
CA ILE A 144 -33.50 0.52 -5.85
C ILE A 144 -32.69 -0.55 -5.08
N PRO A 145 -32.72 -1.81 -5.54
CA PRO A 145 -31.92 -2.88 -4.94
C PRO A 145 -30.43 -2.58 -5.00
N LYS A 146 -29.68 -3.12 -4.03
CA LYS A 146 -28.21 -3.01 -3.96
C LYS A 146 -27.55 -3.48 -5.26
N GLU A 147 -28.02 -4.59 -5.83
CA GLU A 147 -27.48 -5.19 -7.06
C GLU A 147 -27.66 -4.26 -8.26
N HIS A 148 -28.75 -3.49 -8.28
CA HIS A 148 -28.96 -2.48 -9.31
C HIS A 148 -27.93 -1.36 -9.17
N ALA A 149 -27.70 -0.84 -7.97
CA ALA A 149 -26.69 0.19 -7.74
C ALA A 149 -25.27 -0.29 -8.09
N GLU A 150 -24.92 -1.51 -7.72
CA GLU A 150 -23.64 -2.15 -8.07
C GLU A 150 -23.47 -2.32 -9.59
N SER A 151 -24.56 -2.57 -10.33
CA SER A 151 -24.50 -2.68 -11.80
C SER A 151 -24.21 -1.35 -12.52
N LEU A 152 -24.39 -0.21 -11.83
CA LEU A 152 -24.16 1.13 -12.39
C LEU A 152 -22.70 1.60 -12.25
N VAL A 153 -21.87 0.87 -11.48
CA VAL A 153 -20.48 1.26 -11.24
C VAL A 153 -19.50 0.50 -12.11
N ARG A 154 -18.38 1.15 -12.41
CA ARG A 154 -17.24 0.53 -13.08
C ARG A 154 -16.32 -0.15 -12.08
N GLY A 155 -15.67 -1.22 -12.52
CA GLY A 155 -14.70 -1.96 -11.72
C GLY A 155 -15.30 -3.02 -10.80
N LYS A 156 -14.44 -3.70 -10.05
CA LYS A 156 -14.83 -4.74 -9.09
C LYS A 156 -15.33 -4.09 -7.80
N VAL A 157 -16.61 -4.28 -7.50
CA VAL A 157 -17.22 -3.82 -6.25
C VAL A 157 -16.54 -4.48 -5.04
N GLN A 158 -16.21 -3.66 -4.05
CA GLN A 158 -15.61 -4.06 -2.78
C GLN A 158 -16.67 -4.08 -1.68
N PHE A 159 -17.45 -3.00 -1.58
CA PHE A 159 -18.60 -2.93 -0.70
C PHE A 159 -19.60 -1.89 -1.22
N THR A 160 -20.83 -2.03 -0.74
CA THR A 160 -21.94 -1.12 -1.01
C THR A 160 -22.71 -0.91 0.27
N THR A 161 -22.97 0.34 0.63
CA THR A 161 -23.68 0.70 1.86
C THR A 161 -24.64 1.85 1.59
N LEU A 162 -25.82 1.78 2.20
CA LEU A 162 -26.85 2.80 2.06
C LEU A 162 -26.65 3.88 3.13
N TYR A 163 -26.60 5.14 2.71
CA TYR A 163 -26.37 6.28 3.58
C TYR A 163 -27.40 7.38 3.40
N PHE A 164 -27.79 8.04 4.50
CA PHE A 164 -28.15 9.45 4.43
C PHE A 164 -26.86 10.27 4.59
N ILE A 165 -26.48 10.97 3.53
CA ILE A 165 -25.23 11.75 3.49
C ILE A 165 -25.39 13.02 4.35
N LEU A 166 -24.33 13.34 5.12
CA LEU A 166 -24.24 14.55 5.91
C LEU A 166 -23.81 15.73 5.02
N PRO A 167 -24.46 16.90 5.06
CA PRO A 167 -24.14 18.02 4.18
C PRO A 167 -22.69 18.48 4.21
N ASP A 168 -22.07 18.46 5.38
CA ASP A 168 -20.73 19.03 5.60
C ASP A 168 -19.64 17.94 5.66
N THR A 169 -19.88 16.76 5.09
CA THR A 169 -18.86 15.70 5.09
C THR A 169 -17.86 15.90 3.93
N PRO A 170 -16.55 16.04 4.22
CA PRO A 170 -15.55 16.18 3.17
C PRO A 170 -15.40 14.90 2.32
N VAL A 171 -15.88 13.76 2.81
CA VAL A 171 -15.78 12.46 2.13
C VAL A 171 -16.79 12.34 0.98
N PHE A 172 -17.93 13.02 1.06
CA PHE A 172 -18.98 12.98 0.04
C PHE A 172 -19.31 14.41 -0.43
N PRO A 173 -18.44 15.03 -1.24
CA PRO A 173 -18.56 16.44 -1.66
C PRO A 173 -19.63 16.62 -2.75
N ILE A 174 -20.87 16.26 -2.45
CA ILE A 174 -22.02 16.38 -3.36
C ILE A 174 -22.82 17.64 -2.98
N ASP A 175 -22.90 18.58 -3.91
CA ASP A 175 -23.65 19.84 -3.78
C ASP A 175 -24.70 19.95 -4.91
N PRO A 176 -25.99 20.13 -4.59
CA PRO A 176 -26.56 20.15 -3.24
C PRO A 176 -26.52 18.77 -2.58
N THR A 177 -26.45 18.76 -1.25
CA THR A 177 -26.51 17.51 -0.49
C THR A 177 -27.80 16.77 -0.79
N PRO A 178 -27.74 15.47 -1.12
CA PRO A 178 -28.93 14.69 -1.43
C PRO A 178 -29.85 14.59 -0.22
N ARG A 179 -31.16 14.78 -0.45
CA ARG A 179 -32.20 14.51 0.56
C ARG A 179 -32.59 13.04 0.62
N ASN A 180 -32.45 12.33 -0.51
CA ASN A 180 -32.71 10.91 -0.60
C ASN A 180 -31.55 10.12 0.02
N PRO A 181 -31.82 8.90 0.53
CA PRO A 181 -30.74 7.98 0.85
C PRO A 181 -29.95 7.66 -0.44
N CYS A 182 -28.67 7.39 -0.30
CA CYS A 182 -27.74 7.15 -1.39
C CYS A 182 -27.01 5.82 -1.20
N TRP A 183 -26.90 5.03 -2.26
CA TRP A 183 -25.94 3.94 -2.30
C TRP A 183 -24.55 4.52 -2.48
N VAL A 184 -23.67 4.27 -1.53
CA VAL A 184 -22.24 4.55 -1.62
C VAL A 184 -21.54 3.24 -1.97
N VAL A 185 -21.05 3.16 -3.19
CA VAL A 185 -20.42 1.96 -3.75
C VAL A 185 -18.93 2.19 -3.90
N ARG A 186 -18.11 1.41 -3.20
CA ARG A 186 -16.66 1.37 -3.44
C ARG A 186 -16.34 0.29 -4.45
N SER A 187 -15.64 0.64 -5.51
CA SER A 187 -15.11 -0.30 -6.50
C SER A 187 -13.63 -0.03 -6.81
N ILE A 188 -12.99 -1.00 -7.46
CA ILE A 188 -11.62 -0.92 -7.96
C ILE A 188 -11.68 -1.08 -9.48
N ASP A 189 -11.24 -0.08 -10.25
CA ASP A 189 -11.22 -0.17 -11.71
C ASP A 189 -10.11 -1.10 -12.24
N GLU A 190 -10.05 -1.25 -13.57
CA GLU A 190 -9.07 -2.12 -14.23
C GLU A 190 -7.61 -1.69 -13.99
N ASN A 191 -7.39 -0.44 -13.58
CA ASN A 191 -6.08 0.12 -13.28
C ASN A 191 -5.77 0.11 -11.76
N GLY A 192 -6.61 -0.49 -10.93
CA GLY A 192 -6.42 -0.52 -9.48
C GLY A 192 -6.92 0.74 -8.74
N ASN A 193 -7.53 1.71 -9.43
CA ASN A 193 -7.99 2.94 -8.78
C ASN A 193 -9.22 2.66 -7.92
N ILE A 194 -9.21 3.15 -6.68
CA ILE A 194 -10.40 3.16 -5.82
C ILE A 194 -11.37 4.23 -6.32
N ILE A 195 -12.60 3.81 -6.61
CA ILE A 195 -13.69 4.69 -7.00
C ILE A 195 -14.79 4.57 -5.97
N ILE A 196 -15.21 5.71 -5.41
CA ILE A 196 -16.39 5.79 -4.55
C ILE A 196 -17.50 6.43 -5.38
N THR A 197 -18.48 5.65 -5.84
CA THR A 197 -19.61 6.16 -6.61
C THR A 197 -20.81 6.39 -5.70
N ILE A 198 -21.45 7.55 -5.81
CA ILE A 198 -22.63 7.92 -5.03
C ILE A 198 -23.84 7.90 -5.96
N ILE A 199 -24.84 7.08 -5.63
CA ILE A 199 -26.04 6.86 -6.43
C ILE A 199 -27.26 7.19 -5.58
N ASP A 200 -28.16 8.03 -6.10
CA ASP A 200 -29.46 8.27 -5.47
C ASP A 200 -30.22 6.96 -5.39
N ALA A 201 -30.51 6.50 -4.18
CA ALA A 201 -31.12 5.19 -4.01
C ALA A 201 -32.61 5.18 -4.38
N VAL A 202 -33.27 6.32 -4.52
CA VAL A 202 -34.68 6.40 -4.94
C VAL A 202 -34.77 6.50 -6.46
N GLU A 203 -33.97 7.36 -7.07
CA GLU A 203 -34.02 7.62 -8.52
C GLU A 203 -33.13 6.67 -9.33
N GLY A 204 -32.18 5.99 -8.70
CA GLY A 204 -31.16 5.17 -9.37
C GLY A 204 -30.16 5.99 -10.19
N LYS A 205 -30.06 7.30 -9.92
CA LYS A 205 -29.20 8.22 -10.66
C LYS A 205 -27.85 8.37 -10.00
N MET A 206 -26.76 8.26 -10.76
CA MET A 206 -25.42 8.62 -10.28
C MET A 206 -25.37 10.11 -9.97
N LEU A 207 -25.06 10.44 -8.72
CA LEU A 207 -24.97 11.82 -8.21
C LEU A 207 -23.56 12.38 -8.31
N GLY A 208 -22.55 11.51 -8.22
CA GLY A 208 -21.15 11.89 -8.33
C GLY A 208 -20.23 10.88 -7.68
N TYR A 209 -19.08 11.36 -7.23
CA TYR A 209 -18.04 10.53 -6.60
C TYR A 209 -17.69 11.05 -5.21
N GLY A 210 -17.39 10.13 -4.30
CA GLY A 210 -16.78 10.43 -3.00
C GLY A 210 -15.26 10.53 -3.10
N VAL A 211 -14.64 11.01 -2.02
CA VAL A 211 -13.18 11.03 -1.86
C VAL A 211 -12.73 9.65 -1.41
N PRO A 212 -11.88 8.94 -2.17
CA PRO A 212 -11.31 7.67 -1.72
C PRO A 212 -10.42 7.90 -0.49
N PRO A 213 -10.27 6.91 0.41
CA PRO A 213 -9.30 7.02 1.50
C PRO A 213 -7.89 7.25 0.93
N PRO A 214 -7.02 8.01 1.63
CA PRO A 214 -5.65 8.20 1.18
C PRO A 214 -4.92 6.85 1.13
N PHE A 215 -4.01 6.72 0.17
CA PHE A 215 -3.12 5.57 0.11
C PHE A 215 -1.97 5.80 1.09
N THR A 216 -1.78 4.85 1.99
CA THR A 216 -0.66 4.87 2.94
C THR A 216 0.55 4.09 2.42
N GLY A 217 0.40 3.46 1.25
CA GLY A 217 1.50 2.90 0.48
C GLY A 217 1.48 3.34 -0.98
N PHE A 218 2.66 3.36 -1.60
CA PHE A 218 2.84 3.58 -3.02
C PHE A 218 3.84 2.57 -3.57
N SER A 219 3.49 1.93 -4.69
CA SER A 219 4.37 0.98 -5.39
C SER A 219 4.40 1.31 -6.87
N LEU A 220 5.59 1.40 -7.45
CA LEU A 220 5.72 1.70 -8.87
C LEU A 220 6.69 0.78 -9.59
N SER A 221 6.48 0.67 -10.90
CA SER A 221 7.46 0.14 -11.85
C SER A 221 7.77 1.18 -12.92
N GLY A 222 9.05 1.47 -13.12
CA GLY A 222 9.54 2.15 -14.32
C GLY A 222 9.56 1.20 -15.54
N PRO A 223 9.90 1.71 -16.74
CA PRO A 223 10.02 0.90 -17.94
C PRO A 223 11.30 0.04 -17.97
N MET A 224 11.17 -1.24 -18.32
CA MET A 224 12.32 -2.14 -18.55
C MET A 224 13.19 -1.69 -19.73
N ASN A 225 12.55 -1.13 -20.77
CA ASN A 225 13.22 -0.52 -21.91
C ASN A 225 12.78 0.93 -22.00
N THR A 226 13.67 1.84 -21.65
CA THR A 226 13.40 3.27 -21.56
C THR A 226 13.38 3.93 -22.92
N THR A 227 14.12 3.40 -23.89
CA THR A 227 14.13 3.91 -25.28
C THR A 227 12.78 3.74 -25.97
N ASN A 228 12.12 2.60 -25.77
CA ASN A 228 10.83 2.29 -26.39
C ASN A 228 9.65 2.37 -25.41
N CYS A 229 9.92 2.76 -24.17
CA CYS A 229 8.98 2.75 -23.04
C CYS A 229 8.11 1.48 -22.99
N SER A 230 8.79 0.34 -22.86
CA SER A 230 8.13 -0.96 -22.90
C SER A 230 8.67 -1.90 -21.83
N GLY A 231 7.81 -2.82 -21.38
CA GLY A 231 8.14 -3.84 -20.39
C GLY A 231 8.05 -3.31 -18.95
N VAL A 232 7.49 -4.12 -18.07
CA VAL A 232 7.15 -3.75 -16.70
C VAL A 232 7.67 -4.85 -15.77
N TRP A 233 8.24 -4.50 -14.62
CA TRP A 233 8.63 -5.47 -13.60
C TRP A 233 7.44 -5.91 -12.74
N SER A 234 6.39 -6.45 -13.37
CA SER A 234 5.10 -6.73 -12.73
C SER A 234 5.20 -7.59 -11.48
N ASN A 235 6.03 -8.63 -11.49
CA ASN A 235 6.17 -9.54 -10.36
C ASN A 235 6.75 -8.88 -9.09
N TRP A 236 7.39 -7.71 -9.22
CA TRP A 236 8.04 -7.02 -8.11
C TRP A 236 7.13 -5.97 -7.49
N TYR A 237 6.67 -5.00 -8.29
CA TYR A 237 5.87 -3.90 -7.75
C TYR A 237 4.48 -4.37 -7.28
N GLN A 238 3.88 -5.37 -7.95
CA GLN A 238 2.62 -5.98 -7.52
C GLN A 238 2.80 -6.86 -6.27
N ASN A 239 3.98 -7.48 -6.11
CA ASN A 239 4.32 -8.19 -4.87
C ASN A 239 4.41 -7.21 -3.68
N ALA A 240 5.05 -6.06 -3.88
CA ALA A 240 5.09 -5.00 -2.88
C ALA A 240 3.69 -4.46 -2.55
N GLU A 241 2.86 -4.18 -3.56
CA GLU A 241 1.46 -3.78 -3.38
C GLU A 241 0.68 -4.80 -2.53
N SER A 242 0.77 -6.08 -2.88
CA SER A 242 0.07 -7.15 -2.16
C SER A 242 0.51 -7.19 -0.69
N TRP A 243 1.81 -7.14 -0.42
CA TRP A 243 2.33 -7.21 0.95
C TRP A 243 2.03 -5.95 1.76
N PHE A 244 2.14 -4.77 1.16
CA PHE A 244 1.77 -3.53 1.83
C PHE A 244 0.29 -3.55 2.23
N ASN A 245 -0.60 -4.00 1.34
CA ASN A 245 -2.01 -4.19 1.67
C ASN A 245 -2.21 -5.24 2.78
N THR A 246 -1.49 -6.36 2.76
CA THR A 246 -1.52 -7.38 3.84
C THR A 246 -1.10 -6.80 5.19
N MET A 247 -0.09 -5.94 5.22
CA MET A 247 0.38 -5.24 6.42
C MET A 247 -0.56 -4.10 6.87
N GLY A 248 -1.65 -3.87 6.15
CA GLY A 248 -2.65 -2.85 6.47
C GLY A 248 -2.38 -1.48 5.85
N TYR A 249 -1.49 -1.38 4.85
CA TYR A 249 -1.23 -0.15 4.10
C TYR A 249 -1.95 -0.19 2.74
N PRO A 250 -3.15 0.41 2.59
CA PRO A 250 -3.77 0.63 1.29
C PRO A 250 -2.76 1.23 0.32
N THR A 251 -2.44 0.48 -0.74
CA THR A 251 -1.35 0.83 -1.65
C THR A 251 -1.86 1.13 -3.04
N GLU A 252 -1.44 2.26 -3.61
CA GLU A 252 -1.62 2.54 -5.04
C GLU A 252 -0.44 1.94 -5.80
N ALA A 253 -0.70 1.05 -6.75
CA ALA A 253 0.31 0.45 -7.61
C ALA A 253 0.21 1.01 -9.03
N VAL A 254 1.27 1.65 -9.52
CA VAL A 254 1.24 2.38 -10.80
C VAL A 254 2.36 1.96 -11.73
N VAL A 255 1.99 1.67 -12.98
CA VAL A 255 2.94 1.47 -14.08
C VAL A 255 3.28 2.81 -14.71
N TYR A 256 4.57 3.13 -14.77
CA TYR A 256 5.10 4.36 -15.38
C TYR A 256 4.44 5.64 -14.85
N PRO A 257 4.36 5.85 -13.52
CA PRO A 257 3.76 7.07 -12.99
C PRO A 257 4.55 8.29 -13.47
N ASN A 258 3.86 9.36 -13.86
CA ASN A 258 4.53 10.62 -14.14
C ASN A 258 5.07 11.28 -12.85
N GLU A 259 5.90 12.32 -13.00
CA GLU A 259 6.48 13.08 -11.88
C GLU A 259 5.41 13.53 -10.88
N ALA A 260 4.30 14.10 -11.37
CA ALA A 260 3.23 14.61 -10.52
C ALA A 260 2.63 13.52 -9.62
N LYS A 261 2.47 12.29 -10.14
CA LYS A 261 1.98 11.15 -9.37
C LYS A 261 2.97 10.75 -8.29
N VAL A 262 4.25 10.59 -8.62
CA VAL A 262 5.27 10.22 -7.60
C VAL A 262 5.39 11.31 -6.54
N LYS A 263 5.46 12.57 -6.97
CA LYS A 263 5.49 13.74 -6.10
C LYS A 263 4.31 13.76 -5.13
N SER A 264 3.09 13.45 -5.59
CA SER A 264 1.90 13.44 -4.72
C SER A 264 1.98 12.45 -3.55
N HIS A 265 2.69 11.33 -3.72
CA HIS A 265 2.92 10.35 -2.65
C HIS A 265 4.08 10.74 -1.74
N ILE A 266 5.09 11.43 -2.27
CA ILE A 266 6.16 11.99 -1.44
C ILE A 266 5.64 13.14 -0.59
N GLN A 267 4.79 14.01 -1.17
CA GLN A 267 4.12 15.14 -0.54
C GLN A 267 2.83 14.73 0.19
N SER A 268 2.93 13.70 1.03
CA SER A 268 1.81 13.14 1.78
C SER A 268 2.19 12.90 3.23
N TYR A 269 1.24 13.14 4.14
CA TYR A 269 1.34 12.75 5.56
C TYR A 269 0.83 11.32 5.79
N ASP A 270 0.25 10.69 4.77
CA ASP A 270 -0.39 9.38 4.88
C ASP A 270 0.52 8.27 4.32
N ALA A 271 1.25 8.55 3.23
CA ALA A 271 2.09 7.56 2.55
C ALA A 271 3.31 7.19 3.41
N ALA A 272 3.25 6.07 4.12
CA ALA A 272 4.29 5.55 5.00
C ALA A 272 5.19 4.50 4.34
N MET A 273 4.67 3.80 3.32
CA MET A 273 5.37 2.77 2.57
C MET A 273 5.61 3.25 1.13
N PHE A 274 6.87 3.35 0.71
CA PHE A 274 7.23 3.70 -0.67
C PHE A 274 8.02 2.56 -1.30
N TYR A 275 7.66 2.17 -2.51
CA TYR A 275 8.37 1.16 -3.28
C TYR A 275 8.60 1.66 -4.70
N GLU A 276 9.85 1.62 -5.16
CA GLU A 276 10.18 1.78 -6.56
C GLU A 276 10.98 0.60 -7.10
N LEU A 277 10.66 0.21 -8.33
CA LEU A 277 11.55 -0.59 -9.17
C LEU A 277 11.65 0.02 -10.57
N ALA A 278 12.80 0.62 -10.85
CA ALA A 278 13.11 1.24 -12.12
C ALA A 278 14.58 1.04 -12.52
N HIS A 279 14.97 1.53 -13.69
CA HIS A 279 16.39 1.83 -13.92
C HIS A 279 16.79 3.04 -13.07
N GLY A 280 18.06 3.11 -12.69
CA GLY A 280 18.52 4.25 -11.89
C GLY A 280 19.90 4.08 -11.28
N GLY A 281 20.29 5.12 -10.56
CA GLY A 281 21.53 5.23 -9.80
C GLY A 281 21.28 5.37 -8.31
N SER A 282 22.31 5.77 -7.57
CA SER A 282 22.17 6.11 -6.14
C SER A 282 21.38 7.41 -5.92
N ASP A 283 21.29 8.28 -6.92
CA ASP A 283 20.77 9.64 -6.86
C ASP A 283 19.62 9.91 -7.84
N TYR A 284 19.15 8.90 -8.57
CA TYR A 284 17.99 9.02 -9.47
C TYR A 284 17.33 7.69 -9.81
N PHE A 285 16.07 7.73 -10.24
CA PHE A 285 15.38 6.60 -10.88
C PHE A 285 14.47 7.06 -12.03
N GLU A 286 14.25 6.18 -13.00
CA GLU A 286 13.46 6.44 -14.22
C GLU A 286 12.01 5.99 -14.03
N ASN A 287 11.16 6.90 -13.53
CA ASN A 287 9.78 6.62 -13.15
C ASN A 287 8.83 6.44 -14.35
N ASP A 288 9.13 7.05 -15.50
CA ASP A 288 8.38 6.89 -16.74
C ASP A 288 9.31 6.87 -17.97
N CYS A 289 8.77 6.99 -19.17
CA CYS A 289 9.54 6.94 -20.43
C CYS A 289 10.59 8.05 -20.58
N ILE A 290 10.30 9.24 -20.04
CA ILE A 290 11.08 10.47 -20.22
C ILE A 290 11.38 11.16 -18.89
N GLY A 291 10.70 10.74 -17.83
CA GLY A 291 10.80 11.23 -16.48
C GLY A 291 11.93 10.53 -15.75
N THR A 292 12.73 11.35 -15.09
CA THR A 292 13.72 10.92 -14.13
C THR A 292 13.47 11.71 -12.87
N ILE A 293 13.37 11.01 -11.73
CA ILE A 293 13.27 11.64 -10.42
C ILE A 293 14.63 11.54 -9.75
N THR A 294 15.12 12.67 -9.29
CA THR A 294 16.44 12.82 -8.68
C THR A 294 16.34 12.99 -7.16
N ALA A 295 17.43 12.70 -6.46
CA ALA A 295 17.55 12.96 -5.02
C ALA A 295 17.23 14.42 -4.68
N ASN A 296 17.73 15.38 -5.45
CA ASN A 296 17.46 16.81 -5.23
C ASN A 296 15.97 17.17 -5.33
N GLU A 297 15.22 16.53 -6.23
CA GLU A 297 13.77 16.72 -6.32
C GLU A 297 13.07 16.14 -5.09
N ILE A 298 13.50 14.97 -4.63
CA ILE A 298 12.95 14.34 -3.41
C ILE A 298 13.22 15.21 -2.19
N ASP A 299 14.44 15.72 -2.01
CA ASP A 299 14.81 16.66 -0.94
C ASP A 299 13.86 17.86 -0.92
N SER A 300 13.65 18.50 -2.07
CA SER A 300 12.72 19.62 -2.21
C SER A 300 11.26 19.23 -1.96
N TRP A 301 10.80 18.06 -2.42
CA TRP A 301 9.40 17.66 -2.27
C TRP A 301 9.08 17.25 -0.84
N ILE A 302 10.02 16.62 -0.14
CA ILE A 302 9.85 16.11 1.22
C ILE A 302 10.17 17.17 2.30
N GLU A 303 10.67 18.34 1.93
CA GLU A 303 11.10 19.40 2.86
C GLU A 303 10.04 19.70 3.96
N ASP A 304 8.79 19.91 3.54
CA ASP A 304 7.66 20.24 4.43
C ASP A 304 6.94 19.01 5.03
N TYR A 305 7.40 17.80 4.67
CA TYR A 305 6.78 16.54 5.08
C TYR A 305 7.72 15.73 6.00
N PRO A 306 7.19 14.83 6.84
CA PRO A 306 8.04 13.89 7.57
C PRO A 306 8.82 12.99 6.61
N LYS A 307 10.00 12.53 7.07
CA LYS A 307 10.76 11.46 6.41
C LYS A 307 9.87 10.25 6.16
N MET A 308 10.17 9.49 5.11
CA MET A 308 9.42 8.28 4.78
C MET A 308 9.76 7.18 5.80
N PRO A 309 8.79 6.57 6.51
CA PRO A 309 9.08 5.47 7.44
C PRO A 309 9.76 4.30 6.75
N PHE A 310 9.23 3.83 5.62
CA PHE A 310 9.83 2.75 4.84
C PHE A 310 9.93 3.11 3.37
N THR A 311 11.11 2.91 2.79
CA THR A 311 11.35 3.07 1.34
C THR A 311 12.11 1.87 0.80
N PHE A 312 11.59 1.29 -0.27
CA PHE A 312 12.32 0.32 -1.08
C PHE A 312 12.81 0.96 -2.39
N LEU A 313 14.13 0.93 -2.61
CA LEU A 313 14.80 1.49 -3.79
C LEU A 313 15.33 0.36 -4.68
N GLY A 314 14.52 -0.07 -5.63
CA GLY A 314 14.80 -1.17 -6.57
C GLY A 314 15.62 -0.78 -7.79
N SER A 315 16.01 0.48 -7.94
CA SER A 315 16.98 0.90 -8.95
C SER A 315 18.36 0.26 -8.76
N CYS A 316 19.09 0.03 -9.86
CA CYS A 316 20.32 -0.78 -9.90
C CYS A 316 21.30 -0.45 -8.77
N ASN A 317 21.45 0.83 -8.43
CA ASN A 317 22.35 1.33 -7.39
C ASN A 317 21.64 2.16 -6.30
N GLY A 318 20.31 2.06 -6.18
CA GLY A 318 19.48 2.92 -5.34
C GLY A 318 19.90 2.96 -3.86
N THR A 319 20.60 1.93 -3.38
CA THR A 319 21.12 1.86 -2.00
C THR A 319 22.61 1.52 -1.89
N CYS A 320 23.38 1.67 -2.98
CA CYS A 320 24.83 1.51 -2.88
C CYS A 320 25.48 2.56 -1.97
N ASP A 321 24.90 3.76 -1.92
CA ASP A 321 25.29 4.86 -1.03
C ASP A 321 24.04 5.39 -0.30
N ALA A 322 24.25 5.83 0.93
CA ALA A 322 23.25 6.30 1.88
C ALA A 322 23.61 7.67 2.48
N GLY A 323 24.66 8.32 1.97
CA GLY A 323 25.08 9.67 2.32
C GLY A 323 24.31 10.78 1.59
N PRO A 324 24.59 12.06 1.89
CA PRO A 324 23.89 13.21 1.30
C PRO A 324 23.81 13.17 -0.23
N SER A 325 22.72 13.69 -0.79
CA SER A 325 22.45 13.71 -2.24
C SER A 325 22.21 12.33 -2.87
N THR A 326 21.88 11.31 -2.07
CA THR A 326 21.42 10.01 -2.56
C THR A 326 19.93 9.82 -2.24
N LEU A 327 19.23 9.02 -3.04
CA LEU A 327 17.82 8.67 -2.84
C LEU A 327 17.59 8.18 -1.40
N SER A 328 18.45 7.27 -0.90
CA SER A 328 18.37 6.76 0.46
C SER A 328 18.47 7.86 1.53
N TYR A 329 19.34 8.85 1.34
CA TYR A 329 19.47 9.94 2.31
C TYR A 329 18.28 10.87 2.28
N GLU A 330 17.79 11.26 1.09
CA GLU A 330 16.72 12.25 0.96
C GLU A 330 15.36 11.71 1.45
N PHE A 331 15.02 10.45 1.15
CA PHE A 331 13.83 9.82 1.73
C PHE A 331 13.87 9.76 3.27
N ARG A 332 15.06 9.56 3.83
CA ARG A 332 15.30 9.53 5.28
C ARG A 332 15.50 10.91 5.90
N LYS A 333 15.62 11.97 5.09
CA LYS A 333 16.05 13.32 5.51
C LYS A 333 17.32 13.29 6.37
N GLY A 334 18.29 12.46 5.98
CA GLY A 334 19.54 12.24 6.70
C GLY A 334 19.44 11.54 8.06
N SER A 335 18.25 11.07 8.46
CA SER A 335 18.00 10.40 9.75
C SER A 335 18.31 8.89 9.69
N THR A 336 18.66 8.33 10.84
CA THR A 336 18.73 6.88 11.09
C THR A 336 17.76 6.40 12.17
N GLU A 337 16.85 7.26 12.61
CA GLU A 337 15.79 6.96 13.58
C GLU A 337 14.42 7.04 12.90
N ASP A 338 13.47 6.19 13.28
CA ASP A 338 12.08 6.19 12.77
C ASP A 338 11.98 6.18 11.23
N THR A 339 12.99 5.63 10.52
CA THR A 339 13.03 5.58 9.05
C THR A 339 14.00 4.51 8.55
N VAL A 340 13.64 3.81 7.46
CA VAL A 340 14.48 2.80 6.82
C VAL A 340 14.38 2.90 5.30
N THR A 341 15.54 2.74 4.64
CA THR A 341 15.63 2.41 3.22
C THR A 341 16.23 1.02 3.05
N VAL A 342 15.56 0.19 2.25
CA VAL A 342 16.10 -1.09 1.75
C VAL A 342 16.18 -0.99 0.24
N GLY A 343 17.10 -1.69 -0.40
CA GLY A 343 17.13 -1.67 -1.85
C GLY A 343 18.26 -2.46 -2.46
N TYR A 344 18.46 -2.19 -3.75
CA TYR A 344 19.43 -2.87 -4.58
C TYR A 344 20.74 -2.09 -4.69
N CYS A 345 21.82 -2.83 -4.90
CA CYS A 345 23.15 -2.31 -5.18
C CYS A 345 23.89 -3.21 -6.17
N GLY A 346 24.25 -2.65 -7.34
CA GLY A 346 24.98 -3.33 -8.41
C GLY A 346 24.22 -4.44 -9.12
N MET A 347 22.88 -4.40 -9.19
CA MET A 347 22.08 -5.51 -9.77
C MET A 347 22.34 -5.78 -11.26
N ASP A 348 22.92 -4.82 -11.97
CA ASP A 348 23.35 -4.92 -13.36
C ASP A 348 24.77 -5.49 -13.52
N GLU A 349 25.54 -5.59 -12.44
CA GLU A 349 26.91 -6.06 -12.43
C GLU A 349 27.11 -7.40 -11.68
N PRO A 350 28.11 -8.22 -12.05
CA PRO A 350 28.50 -9.36 -11.24
C PRO A 350 29.02 -8.91 -9.86
N PRO A 351 28.76 -9.65 -8.78
CA PRO A 351 28.12 -10.96 -8.74
C PRO A 351 26.60 -10.86 -8.54
N CYS A 352 25.94 -9.76 -8.83
CA CYS A 352 24.52 -9.54 -8.52
C CYS A 352 23.59 -9.74 -9.73
N ASN A 353 24.12 -9.55 -10.94
CA ASN A 353 23.40 -9.72 -12.19
C ASN A 353 23.16 -11.19 -12.59
N GLY A 354 22.25 -11.38 -13.54
CA GLY A 354 22.05 -12.66 -14.21
C GLY A 354 21.62 -13.78 -13.26
N SER A 355 22.51 -14.76 -13.04
CA SER A 355 22.22 -16.07 -12.45
C SER A 355 22.39 -16.18 -10.92
N THR A 356 22.69 -15.09 -10.24
CA THR A 356 22.94 -15.08 -8.79
C THR A 356 21.75 -14.49 -8.03
N CYS A 357 21.77 -13.19 -7.73
CA CYS A 357 20.74 -12.54 -6.94
C CYS A 357 19.51 -12.20 -7.79
N TRP A 358 19.71 -11.57 -8.95
CA TRP A 358 18.61 -11.04 -9.76
C TRP A 358 17.48 -12.06 -10.00
N VAL A 359 17.82 -13.31 -10.37
CA VAL A 359 16.86 -14.42 -10.59
C VAL A 359 16.05 -14.84 -9.36
N VAL A 360 16.50 -14.51 -8.15
CA VAL A 360 15.80 -14.83 -6.88
C VAL A 360 15.30 -13.59 -6.14
N THR A 361 15.48 -12.37 -6.68
CA THR A 361 15.12 -11.13 -5.99
C THR A 361 13.64 -11.04 -5.61
N VAL A 362 12.71 -11.50 -6.46
CA VAL A 362 11.28 -11.56 -6.09
C VAL A 362 11.08 -12.43 -4.86
N LYS A 363 11.73 -13.59 -4.80
CA LYS A 363 11.59 -14.51 -3.66
C LYS A 363 12.24 -13.97 -2.39
N TRP A 364 13.37 -13.28 -2.52
CA TRP A 364 14.01 -12.58 -1.41
C TRP A 364 13.13 -11.44 -0.88
N GLN A 365 12.55 -10.63 -1.78
CA GLN A 365 11.64 -9.54 -1.44
C GLN A 365 10.38 -10.09 -0.74
N ASP A 366 9.79 -11.15 -1.29
CA ASP A 366 8.62 -11.82 -0.74
C ASP A 366 8.88 -12.32 0.68
N ALA A 367 10.02 -12.99 0.93
CA ALA A 367 10.39 -13.44 2.26
C ALA A 367 10.62 -12.28 3.23
N MET A 368 11.29 -11.20 2.79
CA MET A 368 11.49 -10.02 3.65
C MET A 368 10.15 -9.42 4.07
N PHE A 369 9.21 -9.26 3.13
CA PHE A 369 7.90 -8.72 3.43
C PHE A 369 7.05 -9.66 4.27
N ASP A 370 7.15 -10.99 4.08
CA ASP A 370 6.52 -11.98 4.95
C ASP A 370 6.98 -11.81 6.41
N TYR A 371 8.29 -11.71 6.66
CA TYR A 371 8.81 -11.48 8.01
C TYR A 371 8.36 -10.13 8.59
N MET A 372 8.37 -9.05 7.80
CA MET A 372 7.83 -7.75 8.22
C MET A 372 6.35 -7.85 8.62
N SER A 373 5.55 -8.61 7.85
CA SER A 373 4.12 -8.80 8.11
C SER A 373 3.83 -9.49 9.45
N GLN A 374 4.78 -10.28 9.94
CA GLN A 374 4.72 -10.96 11.23
C GLN A 374 5.14 -10.06 12.41
N GLY A 375 5.34 -8.76 12.20
CA GLY A 375 5.71 -7.80 13.24
C GLY A 375 7.20 -7.78 13.59
N TRP A 376 8.06 -8.29 12.71
CA TRP A 376 9.51 -8.20 12.84
C TRP A 376 9.98 -6.77 12.58
N THR A 377 11.16 -6.41 13.10
CA THR A 377 11.82 -5.18 12.65
C THR A 377 12.19 -5.32 11.17
N VAL A 378 12.26 -4.21 10.45
CA VAL A 378 12.67 -4.23 9.03
C VAL A 378 14.08 -4.80 8.90
N LYS A 379 14.96 -4.54 9.88
CA LYS A 379 16.32 -5.07 9.89
C LYS A 379 16.38 -6.59 10.10
N ASP A 380 15.62 -7.12 11.06
CA ASP A 380 15.60 -8.56 11.31
C ASP A 380 14.98 -9.31 10.13
N ALA A 381 13.92 -8.76 9.53
CA ALA A 381 13.32 -9.29 8.32
C ALA A 381 14.30 -9.29 7.13
N PHE A 382 15.03 -8.18 6.93
CA PHE A 382 16.08 -8.06 5.91
C PHE A 382 17.19 -9.10 6.12
N ASP A 383 17.69 -9.23 7.36
CA ASP A 383 18.76 -10.15 7.71
C ASP A 383 18.34 -11.60 7.52
N GLN A 384 17.10 -11.94 7.91
CA GLN A 384 16.57 -13.28 7.74
C GLN A 384 16.39 -13.62 6.26
N ALA A 385 15.79 -12.73 5.46
CA ALA A 385 15.70 -12.92 4.01
C ALA A 385 17.09 -13.07 3.36
N CYS A 386 18.09 -12.31 3.81
CA CYS A 386 19.48 -12.47 3.36
C CYS A 386 20.09 -13.84 3.71
N ARG A 387 19.68 -14.47 4.82
CA ARG A 387 20.10 -15.84 5.19
C ARG A 387 19.43 -16.88 4.31
N ASP A 388 18.16 -16.69 3.98
CA ASP A 388 17.40 -17.62 3.14
C ASP A 388 17.82 -17.55 1.67
N TYR A 389 18.24 -16.37 1.21
CA TYR A 389 18.70 -16.11 -0.16
C TYR A 389 20.13 -15.57 -0.20
N ARG A 390 21.09 -16.42 0.20
CA ARG A 390 22.53 -16.08 0.25
C ARG A 390 23.14 -15.66 -1.09
N GLN A 391 22.46 -15.90 -2.21
CA GLN A 391 22.85 -15.40 -3.53
C GLN A 391 22.75 -13.87 -3.63
N CYS A 392 21.94 -13.24 -2.77
CA CYS A 392 21.79 -11.79 -2.68
C CYS A 392 22.68 -11.14 -1.62
N TYR A 393 23.08 -11.92 -0.61
CA TYR A 393 23.97 -11.44 0.44
C TYR A 393 24.84 -12.57 1.01
N ASN A 394 26.16 -12.44 0.85
CA ASN A 394 27.14 -13.35 1.41
C ASN A 394 28.47 -12.61 1.63
N GLU A 395 28.71 -12.18 2.87
CA GLU A 395 29.92 -11.44 3.24
C GLU A 395 31.20 -12.20 2.93
N THR A 396 31.24 -13.51 3.18
CA THR A 396 32.43 -14.34 2.91
C THR A 396 32.77 -14.38 1.43
N ALA A 397 31.76 -14.32 0.56
CA ALA A 397 31.93 -14.29 -0.89
C ALA A 397 31.97 -12.86 -1.47
N GLY A 398 31.93 -11.82 -0.62
CA GLY A 398 31.84 -10.43 -1.05
C GLY A 398 30.54 -10.06 -1.79
N ILE A 399 29.51 -10.91 -1.71
CA ILE A 399 28.22 -10.70 -2.39
C ILE A 399 27.35 -9.82 -1.51
N ARG A 400 26.86 -8.75 -2.09
CA ARG A 400 26.28 -7.64 -1.35
C ARG A 400 25.33 -6.89 -2.29
N CYS A 401 24.31 -7.57 -2.80
CA CYS A 401 23.41 -7.07 -3.85
C CYS A 401 22.21 -6.29 -3.30
N VAL A 402 21.91 -6.51 -2.02
CA VAL A 402 20.88 -5.80 -1.28
C VAL A 402 21.49 -5.04 -0.10
N ARG A 403 20.87 -3.93 0.28
CA ARG A 403 21.36 -3.06 1.36
C ARG A 403 20.22 -2.61 2.26
N PHE A 404 20.60 -2.30 3.49
CA PHE A 404 19.77 -1.69 4.51
C PHE A 404 20.47 -0.42 5.00
N ALA A 405 19.72 0.66 5.17
CA ALA A 405 20.16 1.85 5.87
C ALA A 405 19.00 2.47 6.66
N GLY A 406 19.25 2.90 7.89
CA GLY A 406 18.23 3.50 8.76
C GLY A 406 18.13 2.82 10.12
N ASP A 407 16.96 2.90 10.72
CA ASP A 407 16.68 2.46 12.09
C ASP A 407 16.53 0.93 12.19
N PRO A 408 17.44 0.22 12.87
CA PRO A 408 17.35 -1.23 13.00
C PRO A 408 16.16 -1.70 13.86
N ASN A 409 15.55 -0.81 14.65
CA ASN A 409 14.45 -1.14 15.55
C ASN A 409 13.08 -0.82 14.94
N LEU A 410 13.04 -0.18 13.76
CA LEU A 410 11.78 0.17 13.11
C LEU A 410 10.99 -1.10 12.78
N LYS A 411 9.74 -1.13 13.24
CA LYS A 411 8.70 -2.09 12.81
C LYS A 411 7.68 -1.34 11.98
N VAL A 412 7.14 -2.00 10.97
CA VAL A 412 6.03 -1.46 10.16
C VAL A 412 4.71 -2.20 10.41
N VAL A 413 4.71 -3.17 11.31
CA VAL A 413 3.50 -3.84 11.82
C VAL A 413 3.58 -3.84 13.36
N PRO A 414 2.61 -3.24 14.08
CA PRO A 414 1.41 -2.56 13.57
C PRO A 414 1.73 -1.34 12.69
N ILE A 415 0.72 -0.86 11.94
CA ILE A 415 0.86 0.25 10.98
C ILE A 415 1.55 1.45 11.63
N VAL A 416 2.53 2.02 10.94
CA VAL A 416 3.20 3.26 11.29
C VAL A 416 2.58 4.39 10.49
N GLU A 417 2.15 5.44 11.17
CA GLU A 417 1.64 6.65 10.54
C GLU A 417 2.80 7.59 10.18
N ARG A 418 2.75 8.25 9.02
CA ARG A 418 3.72 9.28 8.63
C ARG A 418 3.30 10.66 9.15
N ILE A 419 3.03 10.74 10.45
CA ILE A 419 2.57 11.98 11.08
C ILE A 419 3.76 12.77 11.59
N GLN A 420 3.73 14.07 11.33
CA GLN A 420 4.62 15.02 11.98
C GLN A 420 4.36 14.93 13.48
N LYS A 421 5.31 14.42 14.26
CA LYS A 421 5.29 14.59 15.73
C LYS A 421 5.20 16.09 15.96
N VAL A 422 3.99 16.61 16.16
CA VAL A 422 3.77 17.99 16.54
C VAL A 422 4.44 18.07 17.90
N SER A 423 5.62 18.70 17.94
CA SER A 423 6.29 18.95 19.20
C SER A 423 5.33 19.78 20.03
N LEU A 424 4.70 19.16 21.03
CA LEU A 424 3.81 19.82 22.00
C LEU A 424 4.51 20.98 22.72
N GLU A 425 5.82 21.14 22.55
CA GLU A 425 6.64 22.20 23.12
C GLU A 425 6.36 23.61 22.56
N HIS A 426 5.59 23.75 21.47
CA HIS A 426 5.18 25.07 20.94
C HIS A 426 3.69 25.40 21.14
N ALA A 427 2.93 24.60 21.89
CA ALA A 427 1.63 25.02 22.42
C ALA A 427 1.87 25.97 23.62
N VAL A 428 2.50 27.12 23.34
CA VAL A 428 2.67 28.21 24.28
C VAL A 428 1.29 28.82 24.54
N ASP A 429 0.77 28.50 25.72
CA ASP A 429 0.10 29.41 26.64
C ASP A 429 -0.45 30.71 26.03
N ASN A 430 -1.64 30.62 25.42
CA ASN A 430 -2.51 31.76 25.17
C ASN A 430 -3.58 31.86 26.28
N THR A 431 -3.17 31.79 27.54
CA THR A 431 -3.99 32.25 28.66
C THR A 431 -3.54 33.61 29.17
N ASP A 432 -3.59 34.61 28.29
CA ASP A 432 -3.67 36.01 28.68
C ASP A 432 -4.62 36.74 27.71
N LEU A 433 -5.92 36.68 28.01
CA LEU A 433 -6.95 37.68 27.64
C LEU A 433 -8.18 37.56 28.55
#